data_AF-C5A431-F1
#
_entry.id   AF-C5A431-F1
#
_cell.length_a   1.000
_cell.length_b   1.000
_cell.length_c   1.000
_cell.angle_alpha   90.00
_cell.angle_beta   90.00
_cell.angle_gamma   90.00
#
_symmetry.space_group_name_H-M   'P 1'
#
loop_
_entity.id
_entity.type
_entity.pdbx_description
1 polymer ?
#
loop_
_entity_poly.entity_id
_entity_poly.type
_entity_poly.pdbx_seq_one_letter_code
_entity_poly.pdbx_strand_id
1 'polypeptide(L)' 'MIMNENLKLECEIRNLLRLKGPLSVAFITRFLNEMGFECTRQKVERVLRDLVSRGVVEASLRYNRRKHYQLRREE' A
#
# COMPACT_ATOMS: atom_id res chain seq x y z
N MET A 1 -17.80 6.91 12.42
CA MET A 1 -16.58 7.74 12.20
C MET A 1 -15.45 6.89 11.61
N ILE A 2 -15.59 6.40 10.36
CA ILE A 2 -14.63 5.44 9.74
C ILE A 2 -13.56 6.15 8.88
N MET A 3 -13.73 7.46 8.64
CA MET A 3 -12.94 8.21 7.66
C MET A 3 -11.47 8.42 8.09
N ASN A 4 -11.17 8.48 9.40
CA ASN A 4 -9.82 8.78 9.89
C ASN A 4 -8.83 7.61 9.77
N GLU A 5 -9.27 6.38 10.01
CA GLU A 5 -8.34 5.24 9.99
C GLU A 5 -7.86 4.90 8.58
N ASN A 6 -8.75 4.98 7.59
CA ASN A 6 -8.40 4.69 6.20
C ASN A 6 -7.47 5.77 5.63
N LEU A 7 -7.67 7.04 5.98
CA LEU A 7 -6.76 8.13 5.64
C LEU A 7 -5.36 7.92 6.25
N LYS A 8 -5.30 7.52 7.52
CA LYS A 8 -4.03 7.21 8.19
C LYS A 8 -3.32 6.03 7.53
N LEU A 9 -4.05 4.95 7.24
CA LEU A 9 -3.52 3.77 6.55
C LEU A 9 -3.04 4.09 5.13
N GLU A 10 -3.79 4.89 4.36
CA GLU A 10 -3.37 5.39 3.05
C GLU A 10 -2.04 6.15 3.14
N CYS A 11 -1.92 7.08 4.11
CA CYS A 11 -0.71 7.85 4.32
C CYS A 11 0.50 6.95 4.61
N GLU A 12 0.36 5.97 5.52
CA GLU A 12 1.44 5.05 5.85
C GLU A 12 1.83 4.14 4.67
N ILE A 13 0.85 3.65 3.89
CA ILE A 13 1.12 2.87 2.68
C ILE A 13 1.94 3.70 1.69
N ARG A 14 1.56 4.96 1.45
CA ARG A 14 2.31 5.87 0.57
C ARG A 14 3.73 6.10 1.09
N ASN A 15 3.89 6.36 2.39
CA ASN A 15 5.20 6.52 3.02
C ASN A 15 6.10 5.29 2.86
N LEU A 16 5.55 4.09 3.09
CA LEU A 16 6.28 2.83 2.90
C LEU A 16 6.74 2.66 1.45
N LEU A 17 5.85 2.86 0.49
CA LEU A 17 6.16 2.75 -0.94
C LEU A 17 7.20 3.80 -1.38
N ARG A 18 7.17 5.00 -0.80
CA ARG A 18 8.17 6.05 -1.05
C ARG A 18 9.56 5.66 -0.53
N LEU A 19 9.62 5.15 0.70
CA LEU A 19 10.89 4.87 1.40
C LEU A 19 11.54 3.54 0.97
N LYS A 20 10.73 2.53 0.67
CA LYS A 20 11.20 1.16 0.40
C LYS A 20 11.12 0.78 -1.08
N GLY A 21 10.46 1.59 -1.91
CA GLY A 21 10.24 1.28 -3.32
C GLY A 21 9.08 0.28 -3.53
N PRO A 22 9.11 -0.48 -4.64
CA PRO A 22 8.01 -1.38 -4.99
C PRO A 22 7.85 -2.54 -3.98
N LEU A 23 6.67 -2.69 -3.38
CA LEU A 23 6.39 -3.73 -2.38
C LEU A 23 5.17 -4.57 -2.74
N SER A 24 5.19 -5.85 -2.36
CA SER A 24 4.00 -6.70 -2.41
C SER A 24 3.08 -6.42 -1.21
N VAL A 25 1.81 -6.78 -1.31
CA VAL A 25 0.84 -6.65 -0.20
C VAL A 25 1.34 -7.31 1.08
N ALA A 26 2.02 -8.46 0.97
CA ALA A 26 2.53 -9.18 2.12
C ALA A 26 3.58 -8.36 2.87
N PHE A 27 4.51 -7.72 2.15
CA PHE A 27 5.50 -6.84 2.76
C PHE A 27 4.87 -5.57 3.33
N ILE A 28 3.94 -4.95 2.61
CA ILE A 28 3.23 -3.75 3.10
C ILE A 28 2.51 -4.06 4.42
N THR A 29 1.74 -5.16 4.45
CA THR A 29 1.00 -5.58 5.66
C THR A 29 1.95 -5.85 6.82
N ARG A 30 3.07 -6.54 6.56
CA ARG A 30 4.08 -6.83 7.56
C ARG A 30 4.68 -5.55 8.14
N PHE A 31 5.13 -4.61 7.30
CA PHE A 31 5.73 -3.37 7.78
C PHE A 31 4.74 -2.51 8.56
N LEU A 32 3.48 -2.44 8.14
CA LEU A 32 2.45 -1.71 8.88
C LEU A 32 2.25 -2.30 10.29
N ASN A 33 2.13 -3.62 10.40
CA ASN A 33 2.02 -4.27 11.71
C ASN A 33 3.28 -4.06 12.57
N GLU A 34 4.48 -4.13 11.98
CA GLU A 34 5.75 -3.82 12.67
C GLU A 34 5.81 -2.34 13.16
N MET A 35 5.12 -1.42 12.48
CA MET A 35 4.95 -0.02 12.89
C MET A 35 3.81 0.20 13.90
N GLY A 36 3.16 -0.87 14.38
CA GLY A 36 2.05 -0.80 15.33
C GLY A 36 0.68 -0.50 14.71
N PHE A 37 0.55 -0.56 13.38
CA PHE A 37 -0.74 -0.49 12.70
C PHE A 37 -1.30 -1.88 12.49
N GLU A 38 -2.16 -2.34 13.41
CA GLU A 38 -2.90 -3.58 13.23
C GLU A 38 -3.79 -3.49 11.98
N CYS A 39 -3.37 -4.16 10.91
CA CYS A 39 -4.10 -4.20 9.67
C CYS A 39 -4.09 -5.60 9.06
N THR A 40 -5.25 -5.98 8.53
CA THR A 40 -5.37 -7.23 7.79
C THR A 40 -4.92 -7.03 6.36
N ARG A 41 -4.41 -8.10 5.75
CA ARG A 41 -4.08 -8.12 4.32
C ARG A 41 -5.23 -7.65 3.45
N GLN A 42 -6.47 -8.03 3.78
CA GLN A 42 -7.68 -7.65 3.04
C GLN A 42 -7.93 -6.13 3.11
N LYS A 43 -7.71 -5.50 4.27
CA LYS A 43 -7.82 -4.04 4.44
C LYS A 43 -6.78 -3.33 3.58
N VAL A 44 -5.53 -3.81 3.61
CA VAL A 44 -4.43 -3.28 2.76
C VAL A 44 -4.75 -3.43 1.27
N GLU A 45 -5.24 -4.58 0.83
CA GLU A 45 -5.64 -4.81 -0.57
C GLU A 45 -6.76 -3.89 -1.02
N ARG A 46 -7.74 -3.63 -0.14
CA ARG A 46 -8.84 -2.70 -0.43
C ARG A 46 -8.31 -1.29 -0.65
N VAL A 47 -7.45 -0.79 0.23
CA VAL A 47 -6.85 0.55 0.10
C VAL A 47 -5.95 0.65 -1.12
N LEU A 48 -5.13 -0.38 -1.41
CA LEU A 48 -4.30 -0.39 -2.61
C LEU A 48 -5.13 -0.41 -3.90
N ARG A 49 -6.27 -1.11 -3.95
CA ARG A 49 -7.17 -1.05 -5.11
C ARG A 49 -7.75 0.35 -5.31
N ASP A 50 -8.15 1.02 -4.23
CA ASP A 50 -8.61 2.41 -4.27
C ASP A 50 -7.53 3.34 -4.81
N LEU A 51 -6.31 3.26 -4.26
CA LEU A 51 -5.17 4.06 -4.70
C LEU A 51 -4.78 3.82 -6.16
N VAL A 52 -4.89 2.58 -6.65
CA VAL A 52 -4.69 2.26 -8.07
C VAL A 52 -5.77 2.92 -8.92
N SER A 53 -7.04 2.81 -8.50
CA SER A 53 -8.16 3.42 -9.24
C SER A 53 -8.07 4.95 -9.32
N ARG A 54 -7.46 5.58 -8.31
CA ARG A 54 -7.17 7.02 -8.25
C ARG A 54 -5.87 7.42 -8.94
N GLY A 55 -5.11 6.46 -9.47
CA GLY A 55 -3.82 6.72 -10.12
C GLY A 55 -2.71 7.21 -9.18
N VAL A 56 -2.84 6.99 -7.86
CA VAL A 56 -1.83 7.39 -6.87
C VAL A 56 -0.69 6.37 -6.80
N VAL A 57 -1.03 5.09 -6.99
CA VAL A 57 -0.07 3.99 -7.02
C VAL A 57 -0.27 3.15 -8.27
N GLU A 58 0.80 2.56 -8.76
CA GLU A 58 0.75 1.62 -9.87
C GLU A 58 1.02 0.21 -9.38
N ALA A 59 0.36 -0.76 -10.00
CA ALA A 59 0.60 -2.16 -9.74
C ALA A 59 1.24 -2.83 -10.94
N SER A 60 2.35 -3.54 -10.71
CA SER A 60 3.07 -4.30 -11.72
C SER A 60 3.32 -5.72 -11.23
N LEU A 61 3.41 -6.67 -12.17
CA LEU A 61 3.86 -8.02 -11.85
C LEU A 61 5.39 -8.01 -11.81
N ARG A 62 5.97 -8.39 -10.67
CA ARG A 62 7.42 -8.55 -10.48
C ARG A 62 7.68 -9.89 -9.77
N TYR A 63 8.91 -10.39 -9.85
CA TYR A 63 9.42 -11.59 -9.14
C TYR A 63 8.39 -12.72 -8.94
N ASN A 64 8.45 -13.77 -9.77
CA ASN A 64 7.49 -14.89 -9.75
C ASN A 64 6.04 -14.45 -9.97
N ARG A 65 5.82 -13.45 -10.85
CA ARG A 65 4.50 -12.93 -11.21
C ARG A 65 3.67 -12.44 -10.02
N ARG A 66 4.31 -11.97 -8.95
CA ARG A 66 3.64 -11.40 -7.79
C ARG A 66 3.35 -9.92 -8.01
N LYS A 67 2.14 -9.50 -7.65
CA LYS A 67 1.72 -8.10 -7.73
C LYS A 67 2.50 -7.25 -6.72
N HIS A 68 3.23 -6.27 -7.23
CA HIS A 68 3.94 -5.26 -6.45
C HIS A 68 3.35 -3.89 -6.76
N TYR A 69 3.32 -3.05 -5.75
CA TYR A 69 2.77 -1.70 -5.81
C TYR A 69 3.91 -0.71 -5.63
N GLN A 70 3.88 0.39 -6.36
CA GLN A 70 4.82 1.49 -6.25
C GLN A 70 4.07 2.81 -6.33
N LEU A 71 4.58 3.87 -5.71
CA LEU A 71 4.05 5.20 -5.96
C LEU A 71 4.19 5.54 -7.44
N ARG A 72 3.14 6.13 -8.00
CA ARG A 72 3.26 6.78 -9.29
C ARG A 72 4.17 8.00 -9.10
N ARG A 73 5.15 8.19 -9.97
CA ARG A 73 5.91 9.43 -9.97
C ARG A 73 4.92 10.53 -10.40
N GLU A 74 4.72 11.52 -9.54
CA GLU A 74 4.14 12.78 -9.99
C GLU A 74 5.19 13.38 -10.94
N GLU A 75 4.85 13.45 -12.24
CA GLU A 75 5.61 14.22 -13.23
C GLU A 75 5.42 15.72 -12.99
#